data_AF-A0A927BFD6-F1
#
_entry.id   AF-A0A927BFD6-F1
#
_cell.length_a   1.000
_cell.length_b   1.000
_cell.length_c   1.000
_cell.angle_alpha   90.00
_cell.angle_beta   90.00
_cell.angle_gamma   90.00
#
_symmetry.space_group_name_H-M   'P 1'
#
loop_
_entity.id
_entity.type
_entity.pdbx_description
1 polymer ?
#
loop_
_entity_poly.entity_id
_entity_poly.type
_entity_poly.pdbx_seq_one_letter_code
_entity_poly.pdbx_strand_id
1 'polypeptide(L)'
;MKMYLLVKENAPNKLVPVVTAHASLACFREYEQEEDMQHWINSVFKKVVCKVTEAEFEQAKQVAKRVLLTESSLGGQEVCLAFSPREEYPKYFKYLRLWSPNAE
;
A
#
# COMPACT_ATOMS: atom_id res chain seq x y z
N MET A 1 -8.88 6.01 -11.11
CA MET A 1 -8.22 6.14 -9.80
C MET A 1 -8.10 4.81 -9.02
N LYS A 2 -7.03 4.61 -8.24
CA LYS A 2 -6.88 3.47 -7.31
C LYS A 2 -5.89 3.77 -6.17
N MET A 3 -6.02 3.09 -5.04
CA MET A 3 -5.05 3.07 -3.95
C MET A 3 -4.09 1.88 -4.12
N TYR A 4 -2.78 2.14 -4.14
CA TYR A 4 -1.78 1.07 -4.09
C TYR A 4 -1.37 0.77 -2.65
N LEU A 5 -1.21 -0.51 -2.35
CA LEU A 5 -0.71 -1.06 -1.11
C LEU A 5 0.49 -1.95 -1.47
N LEU A 6 1.70 -1.50 -1.16
CA LEU A 6 2.93 -2.23 -1.47
C LEU A 6 3.39 -2.94 -0.21
N VAL A 7 3.48 -4.26 -0.27
CA VAL A 7 3.84 -5.12 0.86
C VAL A 7 5.19 -5.76 0.57
N LYS A 8 6.11 -5.73 1.53
CA LYS A 8 7.42 -6.36 1.37
C LYS A 8 7.26 -7.86 1.13
N GLU A 9 8.06 -8.43 0.25
CA GLU A 9 7.92 -9.84 -0.15
C GLU A 9 8.19 -10.87 0.96
N ASN A 10 8.87 -10.44 2.02
CA ASN A 10 9.12 -11.24 3.23
C ASN A 10 8.02 -11.10 4.29
N ALA A 11 6.98 -10.29 4.06
CA ALA A 11 5.85 -10.19 4.99
C ALA A 11 5.10 -11.53 5.08
N PRO A 12 4.84 -12.07 6.29
CA PRO A 12 4.12 -13.34 6.45
C PRO A 12 2.73 -13.29 5.81
N ASN A 13 2.37 -14.29 4.99
CA ASN A 13 1.07 -14.33 4.29
C ASN A 13 -0.12 -14.08 5.21
N LYS A 14 -0.10 -14.68 6.42
CA LYS A 14 -1.14 -14.54 7.43
C LYS A 14 -1.34 -13.10 7.93
N LEU A 15 -0.31 -12.26 7.83
CA LEU A 15 -0.36 -10.86 8.28
C LEU A 15 -0.76 -9.89 7.15
N VAL A 16 -0.54 -10.26 5.88
CA VAL A 16 -0.79 -9.34 4.75
C VAL A 16 -2.22 -8.78 4.73
N PRO A 17 -3.30 -9.55 4.95
CA PRO A 17 -4.65 -8.99 5.00
C PRO A 17 -4.83 -7.93 6.10
N VAL A 18 -4.26 -8.16 7.30
CA VAL A 18 -4.40 -7.25 8.44
C VAL A 18 -3.57 -5.98 8.23
N VAL A 19 -2.31 -6.15 7.83
CA VAL A 19 -1.38 -5.05 7.52
C VAL A 19 -1.94 -4.15 6.42
N THR A 20 -2.49 -4.72 5.35
CA THR A 20 -3.05 -3.93 4.24
C THR A 20 -4.34 -3.20 4.62
N ALA A 21 -5.18 -3.80 5.49
CA ALA A 21 -6.35 -3.12 6.05
C ALA A 21 -5.95 -1.93 6.92
N HIS A 22 -4.99 -2.10 7.83
CA HIS A 22 -4.46 -1.04 8.67
C HIS A 22 -3.82 0.08 7.84
N ALA A 23 -2.98 -0.27 6.86
CA ALA A 23 -2.32 0.70 5.99
C ALA A 23 -3.34 1.52 5.18
N SER A 24 -4.38 0.88 4.64
CA SER A 24 -5.46 1.58 3.94
C SER A 24 -6.22 2.55 4.85
N LEU A 25 -6.53 2.15 6.09
CA LEU A 25 -7.24 3.01 7.03
C LEU A 25 -6.37 4.19 7.49
N ALA A 26 -5.09 3.94 7.80
CA ALA A 26 -4.15 5.00 8.15
C ALA A 26 -3.97 6.00 7.00
N CYS A 27 -3.88 5.51 5.76
CA CYS A 27 -3.80 6.35 4.58
C CYS A 27 -5.08 7.17 4.35
N PHE A 28 -6.26 6.58 4.57
CA PHE A 28 -7.52 7.32 4.54
C PHE A 28 -7.52 8.44 5.57
N ARG A 29 -7.14 8.17 6.82
CA ARG A 29 -7.11 9.18 7.89
C ARG A 29 -6.14 10.33 7.61
N GLU A 30 -4.97 10.03 7.06
CA GLU A 30 -3.94 11.03 6.75
C GLU A 30 -4.39 11.98 5.63
N TYR A 31 -5.09 11.46 4.62
CA TYR A 31 -5.46 12.21 3.41
C TYR A 31 -6.98 12.38 3.27
N GLU A 32 -7.74 12.27 4.36
CA GLU A 32 -9.20 12.20 4.33
C GLU A 32 -9.79 13.40 3.59
N GLN A 33 -9.26 14.60 3.82
CA GLN A 33 -9.80 15.84 3.28
C GLN A 33 -9.32 16.16 1.85
N GLU A 34 -8.48 15.32 1.26
CA GLU A 34 -7.98 15.51 -0.10
C GLU A 34 -9.05 15.11 -1.14
N GLU A 35 -9.14 15.89 -2.23
CA GLU A 35 -10.13 15.67 -3.29
C GLU A 35 -10.04 14.26 -3.90
N ASP A 36 -8.83 13.79 -4.21
CA ASP A 36 -8.62 12.44 -4.76
C ASP A 36 -9.11 11.35 -3.79
N MET A 37 -8.88 11.52 -2.48
CA MET A 37 -9.32 10.56 -1.46
C MET A 37 -10.84 10.53 -1.36
N GLN A 38 -11.47 11.71 -1.30
CA GLN A 38 -12.93 11.86 -1.26
C GLN A 38 -13.59 11.35 -2.53
N HIS A 39 -13.02 11.63 -3.71
CA HIS A 39 -13.52 11.09 -4.95
C HIS A 39 -13.38 9.56 -4.96
N TRP A 40 -12.28 9.01 -4.46
CA TRP A 40 -12.03 7.56 -4.47
C TRP A 40 -12.96 6.78 -3.57
N ILE A 41 -13.16 7.23 -2.33
CA ILE A 41 -14.03 6.55 -1.36
C ILE A 41 -15.50 6.58 -1.81
N ASN A 42 -15.93 7.65 -2.48
CA ASN A 42 -17.29 7.82 -2.98
C ASN A 42 -17.49 7.33 -4.43
N SER A 43 -16.50 6.68 -5.03
CA SER A 43 -16.59 6.15 -6.40
C SER A 43 -16.07 4.71 -6.52
N VAL A 44 -14.95 4.51 -7.20
CA VAL A 44 -14.40 3.19 -7.56
C VAL A 44 -13.90 2.41 -6.35
N PHE A 45 -13.51 3.10 -5.28
CA PHE A 45 -12.95 2.57 -4.02
C PHE A 45 -11.91 1.43 -4.19
N LYS A 46 -11.25 1.40 -5.35
CA LYS A 46 -10.40 0.30 -5.80
C LYS A 46 -9.06 0.32 -5.09
N LYS A 47 -8.66 -0.83 -4.58
CA LYS A 47 -7.34 -1.07 -3.99
C LYS A 47 -6.57 -2.08 -4.84
N VAL A 48 -5.25 -1.93 -4.87
CA VAL A 48 -4.33 -2.88 -5.53
C VAL A 48 -3.23 -3.21 -4.54
N VAL A 49 -3.13 -4.49 -4.18
CA VAL A 49 -2.06 -4.98 -3.31
C VAL A 49 -0.97 -5.60 -4.17
N CYS A 50 0.25 -5.10 -4.01
CA CYS A 50 1.42 -5.59 -4.72
C CYS A 50 2.45 -6.13 -3.74
N LYS A 51 3.19 -7.15 -4.20
CA LYS A 51 4.37 -7.68 -3.52
C LYS A 51 5.60 -7.01 -4.10
N VAL A 52 6.44 -6.43 -3.25
CA VAL A 52 7.63 -5.68 -3.66
C VAL A 52 8.89 -6.19 -2.97
N THR A 53 10.01 -6.13 -3.69
CA THR A 53 11.35 -6.35 -3.15
C THR A 53 11.78 -5.21 -2.22
N GLU A 54 12.86 -5.40 -1.47
CA GLU A 54 13.43 -4.34 -0.63
C GLU A 54 13.76 -3.08 -1.45
N ALA A 55 14.40 -3.25 -2.60
CA ALA A 55 14.81 -2.13 -3.45
C ALA A 55 13.60 -1.35 -4.01
N GLU A 56 12.55 -2.06 -4.44
CA GLU A 56 11.30 -1.44 -4.89
C GLU A 56 10.57 -0.72 -3.74
N PHE A 57 10.63 -1.26 -2.52
CA PHE A 57 10.05 -0.64 -1.33
C PHE A 57 10.76 0.67 -0.99
N GLU A 58 12.10 0.67 -0.95
CA GLU A 58 12.90 1.87 -0.70
C GLU A 58 12.72 2.92 -1.81
N GLN A 59 12.64 2.50 -3.08
CA GLN A 59 12.31 3.42 -4.17
C GLN A 59 10.90 4.02 -3.99
N ALA A 60 9.92 3.22 -3.60
CA ALA A 60 8.55 3.66 -3.38
C ALA A 60 8.40 4.62 -2.19
N LYS A 61 9.32 4.58 -1.22
CA LYS A 61 9.44 5.62 -0.19
C LYS A 61 9.82 7.00 -0.74
N GLN A 62 10.13 7.17 -2.01
CA GLN A 62 10.34 8.51 -2.58
C GLN A 62 9.05 9.10 -3.16
N VAL A 63 7.98 8.30 -3.28
CA VAL A 63 6.72 8.74 -3.88
C VAL A 63 5.87 9.49 -2.86
N ALA A 64 5.38 10.66 -3.24
CA ALA A 64 4.59 11.54 -2.37
C ALA A 64 3.19 10.98 -2.04
N LYS A 65 2.59 11.54 -0.97
CA LYS A 65 1.28 11.14 -0.42
C LYS A 65 1.20 9.65 -0.13
N ARG A 66 2.02 9.21 0.83
CA ARG A 66 2.14 7.81 1.26
C ARG A 66 2.10 7.71 2.78
N VAL A 67 1.64 6.58 3.28
CA VAL A 67 1.75 6.18 4.68
C VAL A 67 2.61 4.93 4.78
N LEU A 68 3.56 4.95 5.70
CA LEU A 68 4.38 3.80 6.06
C LEU A 68 3.78 3.12 7.28
N LEU A 69 3.54 1.81 7.16
CA LEU A 69 3.08 0.99 8.26
C LEU A 69 4.20 0.09 8.77
N THR A 70 4.34 0.07 10.10
CA THR A 70 5.19 -0.86 10.84
C THR A 70 4.35 -1.90 11.58
N GLU A 71 4.88 -3.11 11.76
CA GLU A 71 4.21 -4.20 12.48
C GLU A 71 4.93 -4.52 13.80
N SER A 72 4.24 -4.34 14.93
CA SER A 72 4.82 -4.52 16.26
C SER A 72 5.13 -5.98 16.57
N SER A 73 4.32 -6.93 16.06
CA SER A 73 4.59 -8.36 16.21
C SER A 73 5.85 -8.84 15.46
N LEU A 74 6.38 -8.01 14.56
CA LEU A 74 7.65 -8.22 13.85
C LEU A 74 8.77 -7.29 14.37
N GLY A 75 8.66 -6.79 15.61
CA GLY A 75 9.67 -5.93 16.21
C GLY A 75 9.71 -4.51 15.65
N GLY A 76 8.57 -4.00 15.16
CA GLY A 76 8.47 -2.65 14.59
C GLY A 76 9.01 -2.53 13.17
N GLN A 77 9.17 -3.65 12.46
CA GLN A 77 9.60 -3.65 11.07
C GLN A 77 8.58 -2.92 10.18
N GLU A 78 9.10 -2.16 9.23
CA GLU A 78 8.33 -1.63 8.11
C GLU A 78 7.83 -2.77 7.23
N VAL A 79 6.52 -2.81 6.98
CA VAL A 79 5.88 -3.94 6.28
C VAL A 79 5.09 -3.52 5.06
N CYS A 80 4.53 -2.31 5.05
CA CYS A 80 3.64 -1.87 3.98
C CYS A 80 3.71 -0.35 3.75
N LEU A 81 3.61 0.04 2.49
CA LEU A 81 3.35 1.41 2.07
C LEU A 81 1.95 1.49 1.46
N ALA A 82 1.11 2.39 1.96
CA ALA A 82 -0.15 2.77 1.35
C ALA A 82 0.00 4.11 0.65
N PHE A 83 -0.57 4.26 -0.55
CA PHE A 83 -0.51 5.51 -1.31
C PHE A 83 -1.90 6.11 -1.43
N SER A 84 -2.00 7.43 -1.19
CA SER A 84 -3.23 8.17 -1.48
C SER A 84 -3.65 7.88 -2.92
N PRO A 85 -4.93 7.53 -3.14
CA PRO A 85 -5.43 7.24 -4.47
C PRO A 85 -5.20 8.43 -5.38
N ARG A 86 -4.92 8.15 -6.66
CA ARG A 86 -4.74 9.14 -7.73
C ARG A 86 -4.97 8.46 -9.07
N GLU A 87 -5.11 9.26 -10.13
CA GLU A 87 -5.21 8.74 -11.50
C GLU A 87 -3.87 8.25 -12.03
N GLU A 88 -2.83 9.07 -11.90
CA GLU A 88 -1.50 8.77 -12.43
C GLU A 88 -0.51 8.42 -11.33
N TYR A 89 0.09 7.24 -11.45
CA TYR A 89 1.21 6.80 -10.63
C TYR A 89 2.50 6.79 -11.47
N PRO A 90 3.68 6.83 -10.81
CA PRO A 90 4.94 6.57 -11.51
C PRO A 90 4.85 5.32 -12.39
N LYS A 91 5.36 5.41 -13.62
CA LYS A 91 5.16 4.37 -14.65
C LYS A 91 5.52 2.95 -14.19
N TYR A 92 6.46 2.80 -13.24
CA TYR A 92 6.87 1.49 -12.75
C TYR A 92 5.81 0.77 -11.91
N PHE A 93 4.85 1.48 -11.30
CA PHE A 93 3.78 0.88 -10.49
C PHE A 93 2.92 -0.11 -11.28
N LYS A 94 2.78 0.09 -12.60
CA LYS A 94 2.00 -0.80 -13.46
C LYS A 94 2.68 -2.16 -13.72
N TYR A 95 3.97 -2.27 -13.41
CA TYR A 95 4.77 -3.48 -13.56
C TYR A 95 5.02 -4.21 -12.22
N LEU A 96 4.57 -3.63 -11.10
CA LEU A 96 4.68 -4.28 -9.80
C LEU A 96 3.84 -5.55 -9.78
N ARG A 97 4.41 -6.61 -9.20
CA ARG A 97 3.75 -7.91 -9.09
C ARG A 97 2.57 -7.79 -8.12
N LEU A 98 1.39 -8.26 -8.52
CA LEU A 98 0.25 -8.38 -7.61
C LEU A 98 0.61 -9.34 -6.49
N TRP A 99 0.18 -9.01 -5.28
CA TRP A 99 0.32 -9.94 -4.17
C TRP A 99 -0.71 -11.07 -4.32
N SER A 100 -0.25 -12.29 -4.10
CA SER A 100 -1.07 -13.47 -3.91
C SER A 100 -0.49 -14.25 -2.73
N PRO A 101 -1.33 -14.96 -1.95
CA PRO A 101 -0.80 -15.90 -0.96
C PRO A 101 0.06 -16.94 -1.70
N ASN A 102 1.24 -17.25 -1.16
CA ASN A 102 1.98 -18.43 -1.61
C ASN A 102 1.19 -19.67 -1.16
N ALA A 103 1.12 -20.70 -1.99
CA ALA A 103 0.68 -22.02 -1.54
C ALA A 103 1.64 -22.49 -0.44
N GLU A 104 1.11 -22.94 0.69
CA GLU A 104 1.89 -23.58 1.75
C GLU A 104 2.44 -24.93 1.30
#